data_AF-A0AA43QLE8-F1
#
_entry.id   AF-A0AA43QLE8-F1
#
_cell.length_a   1.000
_cell.length_b   1.000
_cell.length_c   1.000
_cell.angle_alpha   90.00
_cell.angle_beta   90.00
_cell.angle_gamma   90.00
#
_symmetry.space_group_name_H-M   'P 1'
#
loop_
_entity.id
_entity.type
_entity.pdbx_description
1 polymer ?
#
loop_
_entity_poly.entity_id
_entity_poly.type
_entity_poly.pdbx_seq_one_letter_code
_entity_poly.pdbx_strand_id
1 'polypeptide(L)'
;MPNLPSHEPLIHSPRPQNSKVISDLNLNHVSNAATSAPPPALVSPAFTPPSTPGTDTPSSKLKTARSAVVSTNDSTAQVAPPRLLEKLPEVNCVVRARIPTVTGAEMFLHLYHNDVDNKEHLAIVFGSSIRSRSLDAPRPGESELDRMIRGAYVGRLHPGRLSSRHDPSTSEKRPTSSTSNTSTEVSTQRADEQEQKQEQVSAPLVRIHSECYTGETAWSARCDCGEQLDEAARLMSLPECPGGVIVYLRQEGRGIGLGEKLKAYNLQDLGNDTVEANLLLRHPADARSYGLATAMLLDLGMGGEQGIRLLTNNPDKVRAVEGPNREVTVKERVAMVPLAWKSGGKRGIHSEEIEGYLRTKIGKMGHMLE
;
A
#
# COMPACT_ATOMS: atom_id res chain seq x y z
N MET A 1 43.24 -6.81 -31.22
CA MET A 1 42.88 -5.58 -31.99
C MET A 1 41.86 -5.97 -33.04
N PRO A 2 40.79 -5.19 -33.30
CA PRO A 2 40.50 -3.80 -32.86
C PRO A 2 39.40 -3.72 -31.75
N ASN A 3 39.60 -3.00 -30.63
CA ASN A 3 39.31 -1.56 -30.30
C ASN A 3 37.80 -1.22 -30.20
N LEU A 4 37.14 -1.37 -29.02
CA LEU A 4 36.90 -0.41 -27.88
C LEU A 4 35.52 0.31 -27.97
N PRO A 5 34.88 0.81 -26.88
CA PRO A 5 35.17 0.71 -25.45
C PRO A 5 33.99 0.29 -24.53
N SER A 6 34.35 -0.17 -23.33
CA SER A 6 33.53 -0.39 -22.14
C SER A 6 33.30 0.91 -21.36
N HIS A 7 32.06 1.20 -20.95
CA HIS A 7 31.73 2.27 -20.01
C HIS A 7 31.26 1.67 -18.68
N GLU A 8 32.14 1.69 -17.67
CA GLU A 8 31.79 1.64 -16.24
C GLU A 8 31.72 3.08 -15.70
N PRO A 9 30.75 3.44 -14.84
CA PRO A 9 30.81 4.67 -14.06
C PRO A 9 31.44 4.42 -12.69
N LEU A 10 32.59 5.07 -12.46
CA LEU A 10 33.23 5.24 -11.15
C LEU A 10 32.39 6.19 -10.28
N ILE A 11 31.80 5.68 -9.19
CA ILE A 11 31.22 6.50 -8.12
C ILE A 11 32.29 6.71 -7.05
N HIS A 12 32.81 7.93 -6.98
CA HIS A 12 33.74 8.36 -5.95
C HIS A 12 32.95 8.80 -4.70
N SER A 13 32.99 7.99 -3.64
CA SER A 13 32.48 8.39 -2.31
C SER A 13 33.66 8.82 -1.41
N PRO A 14 33.69 10.05 -0.87
CA PRO A 14 34.69 10.41 0.14
C PRO A 14 34.24 9.96 1.53
N ARG A 15 35.04 9.07 2.14
CA ARG A 15 35.02 8.74 3.58
C ARG A 15 35.51 9.95 4.40
N PRO A 16 34.84 10.33 5.50
CA PRO A 16 35.47 11.11 6.55
C PRO A 16 36.15 10.17 7.57
N GLN A 17 37.44 10.40 7.81
CA GLN A 17 38.20 9.77 8.88
C GLN A 17 37.94 10.49 10.21
N ASN A 18 37.81 9.69 11.27
CA ASN A 18 37.72 10.13 12.66
C ASN A 18 39.00 10.80 13.15
N SER A 19 38.83 11.82 13.98
CA SER A 19 39.43 12.02 15.33
C SER A 19 40.02 13.40 15.55
N LYS A 20 39.42 14.14 16.48
CA LYS A 20 40.08 14.61 17.71
C LYS A 20 39.06 15.34 18.59
N VAL A 21 38.81 14.75 19.74
CA VAL A 21 38.23 15.39 20.91
C VAL A 21 39.29 16.33 21.48
N ILE A 22 39.00 17.63 21.57
CA ILE A 22 39.60 18.53 22.57
C ILE A 22 38.48 19.42 23.09
N SER A 23 38.10 19.13 24.32
CA SER A 23 37.43 20.03 25.26
C SER A 23 38.28 21.27 25.51
N ASP A 24 37.68 22.45 25.54
CA ASP A 24 37.72 23.32 26.72
C ASP A 24 36.98 24.63 26.43
N LEU A 25 35.90 24.82 27.19
CA LEU A 25 35.20 26.09 27.36
C LEU A 25 36.12 27.03 28.15
N ASN A 26 36.49 28.16 27.55
CA ASN A 26 37.05 29.28 28.30
C ASN A 26 36.33 30.59 27.93
N LEU A 27 35.43 30.98 28.83
CA LEU A 27 34.81 32.30 28.90
C LEU A 27 35.75 33.20 29.70
N ASN A 28 36.29 34.27 29.08
CA ASN A 28 36.36 35.63 29.66
C ASN A 28 37.19 36.61 28.79
N HIS A 29 36.74 37.88 28.84
CA HIS A 29 37.35 39.15 28.40
C HIS A 29 37.11 39.73 26.98
N VAL A 30 36.03 40.53 26.87
CA VAL A 30 35.94 41.99 26.54
C VAL A 30 37.14 42.60 25.77
N SER A 31 37.05 43.30 24.62
CA SER A 31 36.30 44.56 24.35
C SER A 31 36.38 44.99 22.86
N ASN A 32 35.31 45.65 22.38
CA ASN A 32 35.21 46.74 21.38
C ASN A 32 35.89 46.66 19.99
N ALA A 33 35.07 46.55 18.94
CA ALA A 33 35.05 47.47 17.79
C ALA A 33 33.71 47.36 17.03
N ALA A 34 33.07 48.50 16.75
CA ALA A 34 31.82 48.62 16.02
C ALA A 34 32.04 48.53 14.50
N THR A 35 31.13 47.89 13.74
CA THR A 35 30.49 48.44 12.51
C THR A 35 29.56 47.46 11.79
N SER A 36 28.46 48.03 11.28
CA SER A 36 27.47 47.53 10.30
C SER A 36 26.44 46.47 10.74
N ALA A 37 25.18 46.89 10.81
CA ALA A 37 24.01 46.05 11.02
C ALA A 37 23.60 45.33 9.71
N PRO A 38 23.19 44.05 9.75
CA PRO A 38 22.69 43.34 8.59
C PRO A 38 21.27 43.79 8.21
N PRO A 39 20.85 43.62 6.95
CA PRO A 39 19.51 44.01 6.48
C PRO A 39 18.41 43.19 7.17
N PRO A 40 17.18 43.73 7.29
CA PRO A 40 16.10 43.06 7.99
C PRO A 40 15.72 41.76 7.26
N ALA A 41 15.71 40.65 8.01
CA ALA A 41 15.24 39.37 7.53
C ALA A 41 13.76 39.47 7.11
N LEU A 42 13.44 38.92 5.93
CA LEU A 42 12.08 38.66 5.51
C LEU A 42 11.48 37.59 6.43
N VAL A 43 10.86 38.05 7.52
CA VAL A 43 10.11 37.20 8.45
C VAL A 43 8.92 36.64 7.67
N SER A 44 9.00 35.37 7.31
CA SER A 44 7.82 34.61 6.90
C SER A 44 6.89 34.52 8.12
N PRO A 45 5.58 34.79 8.00
CA PRO A 45 4.68 34.64 9.14
C PRO A 45 4.70 33.18 9.60
N ALA A 46 4.97 32.97 10.88
CA ALA A 46 4.79 31.68 11.53
C ALA A 46 3.31 31.31 11.44
N PHE A 47 2.97 30.37 10.56
CA PHE A 47 1.64 29.79 10.53
C PHE A 47 1.48 28.93 11.78
N THR A 48 0.96 29.55 12.83
CA THR A 48 0.59 28.88 14.08
C THR A 48 -0.83 28.36 13.86
N PRO A 49 -1.11 27.05 13.94
CA PRO A 49 -2.49 26.58 13.87
C PRO A 49 -3.28 27.21 15.04
N PRO A 50 -4.57 27.54 14.85
CA PRO A 50 -5.36 28.13 15.93
C PRO A 50 -5.41 27.19 17.13
N SER A 51 -5.21 27.77 18.31
CA SER A 51 -5.24 27.10 19.61
C SER A 51 -6.45 26.17 19.74
N THR A 52 -6.17 24.91 20.06
CA THR A 52 -7.17 23.91 20.43
C THR A 52 -7.95 24.40 21.65
N PRO A 53 -9.29 24.56 21.59
CA PRO A 53 -10.08 24.80 22.78
C PRO A 53 -10.19 23.50 23.60
N GLY A 54 -9.86 23.55 24.89
CA GLY A 54 -10.34 22.60 25.89
C GLY A 54 -9.32 21.62 26.47
N THR A 55 -8.53 22.08 27.44
CA THR A 55 -8.07 21.23 28.55
C THR A 55 -9.25 21.01 29.50
N ASP A 56 -10.09 20.03 29.19
CA ASP A 56 -10.94 19.36 30.17
C ASP A 56 -10.73 17.86 29.99
N THR A 57 -10.18 17.22 31.01
CA THR A 57 -10.05 15.76 31.05
C THR A 57 -11.45 15.16 31.15
N PRO A 58 -11.97 14.44 30.14
CA PRO A 58 -13.21 13.71 30.31
C PRO A 58 -12.83 12.43 31.06
N SER A 59 -13.23 12.33 32.33
CA SER A 59 -13.42 11.05 33.02
C SER A 59 -14.54 10.28 32.32
N SER A 60 -14.23 9.73 31.15
CA SER A 60 -15.09 8.79 30.45
C SER A 60 -14.72 7.40 30.94
N LYS A 61 -15.66 6.77 31.65
CA LYS A 61 -15.60 5.37 32.04
C LYS A 61 -15.20 4.54 30.83
N LEU A 62 -13.98 3.98 30.84
CA LEU A 62 -13.60 2.93 29.91
C LEU A 62 -14.71 1.88 29.94
N LYS A 63 -15.45 1.77 28.83
CA LYS A 63 -16.20 0.55 28.57
C LYS A 63 -15.14 -0.54 28.46
N THR A 64 -15.08 -1.39 29.48
CA THR A 64 -14.29 -2.61 29.46
C THR A 64 -14.65 -3.35 28.18
N ALA A 65 -13.72 -3.37 27.22
CA ALA A 65 -13.78 -4.33 26.14
C ALA A 65 -13.87 -5.71 26.81
N ARG A 66 -14.93 -6.47 26.50
CA ARG A 66 -15.09 -7.82 27.04
C ARG A 66 -13.85 -8.61 26.66
N SER A 67 -13.00 -8.89 27.65
CA SER A 67 -11.89 -9.82 27.50
C SER A 67 -12.48 -11.17 27.12
N ALA A 68 -12.10 -11.69 25.96
CA ALA A 68 -12.35 -13.08 25.64
C ALA A 68 -11.52 -13.93 26.62
N VAL A 69 -12.18 -14.80 27.38
CA VAL A 69 -11.51 -15.78 28.25
C VAL A 69 -10.73 -16.72 27.32
N VAL A 70 -9.41 -16.74 27.47
CA VAL A 70 -8.55 -17.70 26.78
C VAL A 70 -8.55 -18.98 27.62
N SER A 71 -9.23 -20.02 27.13
CA SER A 71 -9.11 -21.36 27.69
C SER A 71 -7.69 -21.87 27.44
N THR A 72 -6.89 -21.95 28.50
CA THR A 72 -5.59 -22.61 28.51
C THR A 72 -5.82 -24.11 28.61
N ASN A 73 -5.71 -24.82 27.49
CA ASN A 73 -5.39 -26.26 27.42
C ASN A 73 -5.31 -26.69 25.95
N ASP A 74 -4.20 -26.39 25.28
CA ASP A 74 -3.64 -27.33 24.29
C ASP A 74 -2.20 -26.93 23.90
N SER A 75 -1.25 -27.82 24.13
CA SER A 75 0.17 -27.65 23.78
C SER A 75 0.46 -27.87 22.29
N THR A 76 -0.58 -27.92 21.46
CA THR A 76 -0.52 -28.15 20.00
C THR A 76 -1.30 -27.08 19.22
N ALA A 77 -1.17 -25.82 19.62
CA ALA A 77 -1.94 -24.71 19.05
C ALA A 77 -1.61 -24.44 17.57
N GLN A 78 -2.34 -25.08 16.67
CA GLN A 78 -2.55 -24.54 15.32
C GLN A 78 -3.24 -23.19 15.45
N VAL A 79 -2.74 -22.17 14.75
CA VAL A 79 -3.32 -20.83 14.78
C VAL A 79 -4.72 -20.89 14.16
N ALA A 80 -5.75 -20.55 14.95
CA ALA A 80 -7.13 -20.52 14.44
C ALA A 80 -7.24 -19.54 13.26
N PRO A 81 -8.04 -19.86 12.23
CA PRO A 81 -8.19 -19.01 11.07
C PRO A 81 -8.78 -17.65 11.46
N PRO A 82 -8.47 -16.57 10.70
CA PRO A 82 -9.03 -15.25 10.94
C PRO A 82 -10.55 -15.30 10.89
N ARG A 83 -11.19 -14.57 11.82
CA ARG A 83 -12.65 -14.54 11.94
C ARG A 83 -13.27 -13.90 10.69
N LEU A 84 -14.18 -14.61 10.04
CA LEU A 84 -15.05 -14.03 9.03
C LEU A 84 -16.11 -13.17 9.72
N LEU A 85 -16.37 -11.99 9.17
CA LEU A 85 -17.45 -11.12 9.65
C LEU A 85 -18.78 -11.59 9.05
N GLU A 86 -19.88 -11.48 9.81
CA GLU A 86 -21.23 -11.77 9.31
C GLU A 86 -21.71 -10.74 8.27
N LYS A 87 -21.33 -9.47 8.48
CA LYS A 87 -21.60 -8.35 7.56
C LYS A 87 -20.29 -7.64 7.24
N LEU A 88 -20.12 -7.24 5.99
CA LEU A 88 -18.98 -6.42 5.59
C LEU A 88 -19.07 -5.00 6.18
N PRO A 89 -17.92 -4.40 6.55
CA PRO A 89 -17.83 -3.00 6.97
C PRO A 89 -18.29 -2.03 5.89
N GLU A 90 -18.72 -0.85 6.32
CA GLU A 90 -18.97 0.27 5.41
C GLU A 90 -17.68 1.06 5.19
N VAL A 91 -17.36 1.36 3.93
CA VAL A 91 -16.15 2.08 3.54
C VAL A 91 -16.48 3.21 2.57
N ASN A 92 -15.72 4.31 2.67
CA ASN A 92 -15.87 5.46 1.80
C ASN A 92 -14.50 5.98 1.37
N CYS A 93 -14.26 6.08 0.07
CA CYS A 93 -13.07 6.69 -0.47
C CYS A 93 -13.18 8.22 -0.40
N VAL A 94 -12.38 8.81 0.48
CA VAL A 94 -12.43 10.23 0.81
C VAL A 94 -11.73 11.06 -0.26
N VAL A 95 -10.54 10.61 -0.66
CA VAL A 95 -9.66 11.34 -1.59
C VAL A 95 -8.82 10.38 -2.42
N ARG A 96 -8.51 10.81 -3.65
CA ARG A 96 -7.55 10.15 -4.54
C ARG A 96 -6.50 11.13 -5.06
N ALA A 97 -5.24 10.73 -5.05
CA ALA A 97 -4.16 11.51 -5.65
C ALA A 97 -3.30 10.64 -6.59
N ARG A 98 -2.87 11.22 -7.70
CA ARG A 98 -1.86 10.60 -8.57
C ARG A 98 -0.49 10.74 -7.92
N ILE A 99 0.26 9.65 -7.83
CA ILE A 99 1.63 9.63 -7.33
C ILE A 99 2.58 9.34 -8.50
N PRO A 100 3.44 10.30 -8.89
CA PRO A 100 4.47 10.05 -9.88
C PRO A 100 5.42 8.94 -9.42
N THR A 101 5.73 8.00 -10.31
CA THR A 101 6.70 6.93 -10.07
C THR A 101 7.93 7.11 -10.95
N VAL A 102 9.08 6.61 -10.50
CA VAL A 102 10.34 6.68 -11.28
C VAL A 102 10.32 5.79 -12.52
N THR A 103 9.45 4.77 -12.54
CA THR A 103 9.25 3.85 -13.66
C THR A 103 8.28 4.39 -14.72
N GLY A 104 7.63 5.53 -14.45
CA GLY A 104 6.58 6.08 -15.31
C GLY A 104 5.23 5.37 -15.18
N ALA A 105 5.11 4.36 -14.31
CA ALA A 105 3.86 3.68 -14.02
C ALA A 105 2.81 4.67 -13.46
N GLU A 106 1.59 4.58 -13.97
CA GLU A 106 0.45 5.33 -13.45
C GLU A 106 0.00 4.74 -12.12
N MET A 107 0.21 5.48 -11.04
CA MET A 107 -0.12 5.07 -9.69
C MET A 107 -1.00 6.11 -9.01
N PHE A 108 -2.03 5.64 -8.29
CA PHE A 108 -2.96 6.48 -7.54
C PHE A 108 -3.11 5.96 -6.11
N LEU A 109 -3.05 6.84 -5.13
CA LEU A 109 -3.43 6.53 -3.75
C LEU A 109 -4.88 6.92 -3.53
N HIS A 110 -5.66 5.98 -2.99
CA HIS A 110 -7.01 6.19 -2.52
C HIS A 110 -7.04 6.05 -1.00
N LEU A 111 -7.53 7.07 -0.31
CA LEU A 111 -7.68 7.07 1.14
C LEU A 111 -9.11 6.71 1.51
N TYR A 112 -9.28 5.79 2.45
CA TYR A 112 -10.56 5.25 2.89
C TYR A 112 -10.82 5.53 4.36
N HIS A 113 -12.04 5.97 4.66
CA HIS A 113 -12.63 5.93 6.00
C HIS A 113 -13.57 4.73 6.12
N ASN A 114 -13.81 4.29 7.36
CA ASN A 114 -14.62 3.11 7.66
C ASN A 114 -15.38 3.24 8.99
N ASP A 115 -16.29 2.30 9.24
CA ASP A 115 -17.15 2.25 10.43
C ASP A 115 -16.67 1.29 11.54
N VAL A 116 -15.55 0.59 11.33
CA VAL A 116 -15.00 -0.41 12.26
C VAL A 116 -13.92 0.17 13.17
N ASP A 117 -13.09 1.07 12.65
CA ASP A 117 -12.06 1.76 13.40
C ASP A 117 -11.92 3.23 12.98
N ASN A 118 -11.11 3.98 13.74
CA ASN A 118 -10.83 5.39 13.47
C ASN A 118 -9.58 5.59 12.59
N LYS A 119 -9.17 4.56 11.83
CA LYS A 119 -7.95 4.62 11.01
C LYS A 119 -8.32 4.89 9.56
N GLU A 120 -7.39 5.53 8.87
CA GLU A 120 -7.49 5.74 7.44
C GLU A 120 -6.74 4.63 6.70
N HIS A 121 -7.42 3.86 5.87
CA HIS A 121 -6.81 2.78 5.10
C HIS A 121 -6.50 3.25 3.67
N LEU A 122 -5.55 2.60 3.01
CA LEU A 122 -5.10 3.01 1.68
C LEU A 122 -5.36 1.92 0.66
N ALA A 123 -5.74 2.30 -0.55
CA ALA A 123 -5.59 1.45 -1.73
C ALA A 123 -4.60 2.12 -2.70
N ILE A 124 -3.50 1.43 -2.98
CA ILE A 124 -2.52 1.81 -3.99
C ILE A 124 -2.95 1.17 -5.30
N VAL A 125 -3.42 1.97 -6.24
CA VAL A 125 -4.01 1.53 -7.49
C VAL A 125 -3.02 1.81 -8.62
N PHE A 126 -2.71 0.78 -9.40
CA PHE A 126 -1.87 0.83 -10.58
C PHE A 126 -2.74 0.79 -11.83
N GLY A 127 -2.52 1.73 -12.74
CA GLY A 127 -3.37 1.96 -13.91
C GLY A 127 -4.49 2.98 -13.66
N SER A 128 -5.23 3.33 -14.71
CA SER A 128 -6.27 4.36 -14.71
C SER A 128 -7.70 3.84 -14.83
N SER A 129 -7.86 2.53 -15.08
CA SER A 129 -9.14 1.87 -15.30
C SER A 129 -9.90 1.56 -14.00
N ILE A 130 -9.18 1.33 -12.90
CA ILE A 130 -9.76 0.97 -11.60
C ILE A 130 -10.20 2.24 -10.88
N ARG A 131 -11.48 2.32 -10.52
CA ARG A 131 -12.09 3.51 -9.92
C ARG A 131 -12.98 3.16 -8.75
N SER A 132 -12.97 4.02 -7.74
CA SER A 132 -13.83 3.90 -6.57
C SER A 132 -15.22 4.48 -6.85
N ARG A 133 -16.27 3.70 -6.53
CA ARG A 133 -17.67 4.12 -6.65
C ARG A 133 -18.00 5.25 -5.66
N SER A 134 -17.61 5.10 -4.40
CA SER A 134 -17.83 6.14 -3.37
C SER A 134 -17.06 7.43 -3.65
N LEU A 135 -15.85 7.34 -4.23
CA LEU A 135 -15.15 8.51 -4.75
C LEU A 135 -15.93 9.12 -5.91
N ASP A 136 -16.39 8.36 -6.89
CA ASP A 136 -17.05 8.95 -8.04
C ASP A 136 -18.50 9.42 -7.78
N ALA A 137 -19.11 9.03 -6.66
CA ALA A 137 -20.44 9.51 -6.30
C ALA A 137 -20.45 11.04 -6.12
N PRO A 138 -21.49 11.75 -6.60
CA PRO A 138 -21.68 13.17 -6.31
C PRO A 138 -22.04 13.35 -4.82
N ARG A 139 -21.51 14.41 -4.19
CA ARG A 139 -21.81 14.75 -2.80
C ARG A 139 -22.76 15.97 -2.74
N PRO A 140 -23.72 16.02 -1.80
CA PRO A 140 -24.62 17.17 -1.67
C PRO A 140 -23.83 18.48 -1.46
N GLY A 141 -24.16 19.53 -2.23
CA GLY A 141 -23.51 20.84 -2.13
C GLY A 141 -22.08 20.92 -2.71
N GLU A 142 -21.59 19.85 -3.33
CA GLU A 142 -20.25 19.79 -3.92
C GLU A 142 -20.14 20.56 -5.24
N SER A 143 -19.15 21.44 -5.36
CA SER A 143 -18.80 22.08 -6.64
C SER A 143 -17.94 21.16 -7.52
N GLU A 144 -17.84 21.46 -8.82
CA GLU A 144 -16.90 20.74 -9.72
C GLU A 144 -15.44 20.87 -9.26
N LEU A 145 -15.07 22.01 -8.66
CA LEU A 145 -13.73 22.22 -8.12
C LEU A 145 -13.47 21.31 -6.91
N ASP A 146 -14.40 21.23 -5.96
CA ASP A 146 -14.29 20.35 -4.79
C ASP A 146 -14.14 18.89 -5.21
N ARG A 147 -14.93 18.49 -6.22
CA ARG A 147 -14.87 17.16 -6.82
C ARG A 147 -13.50 16.86 -7.45
N MET A 148 -12.89 17.84 -8.13
CA MET A 148 -11.53 17.71 -8.66
C MET A 148 -10.48 17.69 -7.54
N ILE A 149 -10.61 18.52 -6.51
CA ILE A 149 -9.69 18.61 -5.36
C ILE A 149 -9.59 17.27 -4.63
N ARG A 150 -10.73 16.62 -4.36
CA ARG A 150 -10.72 15.28 -3.75
C ARG A 150 -10.33 14.17 -4.72
N GLY A 151 -10.06 14.49 -5.98
CA GLY A 151 -9.55 13.53 -6.95
C GLY A 151 -10.60 12.75 -7.73
N ALA A 152 -11.89 13.10 -7.67
CA ALA A 152 -12.96 12.42 -8.41
C ALA A 152 -13.09 12.93 -9.86
N TYR A 153 -12.00 12.78 -10.64
CA TYR A 153 -11.92 13.21 -12.03
C TYR A 153 -11.47 12.08 -12.97
N VAL A 154 -11.64 12.25 -14.28
CA VAL A 154 -11.12 11.35 -15.33
C VAL A 154 -9.92 12.03 -16.02
N GLY A 155 -8.96 11.24 -16.53
CA GLY A 155 -7.80 11.78 -17.23
C GLY A 155 -6.81 12.49 -16.30
N ARG A 156 -6.16 13.57 -16.77
CA ARG A 156 -5.17 14.33 -15.99
C ARG A 156 -5.71 15.70 -15.58
N LEU A 157 -5.25 16.19 -14.43
CA LEU A 157 -5.48 17.59 -14.06
C LEU A 157 -4.48 18.49 -14.78
N HIS A 158 -4.95 19.66 -15.21
CA HIS A 158 -4.17 20.74 -15.76
C HIS A 158 -4.75 22.08 -15.28
N PRO A 159 -3.94 23.16 -15.23
CA PRO A 159 -4.45 24.49 -14.92
C PRO A 159 -5.62 24.88 -15.84
N GLY A 160 -6.63 25.54 -15.28
CA GLY A 160 -7.82 26.00 -16.01
C GLY A 160 -8.87 24.92 -16.33
N ARG A 161 -8.71 23.69 -15.82
CA ARG A 161 -9.71 22.63 -16.01
C ARG A 161 -11.03 22.98 -15.30
N LEU A 162 -12.16 22.81 -16.01
CA LEU A 162 -13.49 23.16 -15.51
C LEU A 162 -14.42 21.96 -15.26
N SER A 163 -14.11 20.78 -15.79
CA SER A 163 -14.95 19.58 -15.66
C SER A 163 -14.15 18.41 -15.12
N SER A 164 -14.68 17.76 -14.08
CA SER A 164 -14.13 16.52 -13.53
C SER A 164 -14.37 15.30 -14.43
N ARG A 165 -15.43 15.31 -15.23
CA ARG A 165 -15.91 14.12 -15.96
C ARG A 165 -15.30 13.96 -17.34
N HIS A 166 -14.94 15.07 -17.98
CA HIS A 166 -14.39 15.08 -19.33
C HIS A 166 -12.96 15.65 -19.31
N ASP A 167 -12.08 15.02 -20.08
CA ASP A 167 -10.73 15.53 -20.33
C ASP A 167 -10.61 15.86 -21.83
N PRO A 168 -10.73 17.14 -22.23
CA PRO A 168 -10.71 17.52 -23.64
C PRO A 168 -9.39 17.13 -24.32
N SER A 169 -8.28 17.06 -23.58
CA SER A 169 -6.96 16.68 -24.11
C SER A 169 -6.86 15.22 -24.54
N THR A 170 -7.79 14.36 -24.10
CA THR A 170 -7.84 12.93 -24.48
C THR A 170 -8.70 12.67 -25.72
N SER A 171 -9.56 13.61 -26.11
CA SER A 171 -10.49 13.44 -27.23
C SER A 171 -9.85 13.72 -28.60
N GLU A 172 -8.75 14.47 -28.64
CA GLU A 172 -8.06 14.84 -29.89
C GLU A 172 -7.05 13.79 -30.40
N LYS A 173 -6.80 12.70 -29.66
CA LYS A 173 -5.85 11.63 -30.05
C LYS A 173 -6.48 10.38 -30.67
N ARG A 174 -7.71 10.48 -31.21
CA ARG A 174 -8.24 9.43 -32.12
C ARG A 174 -7.95 9.86 -33.56
N PRO A 175 -7.19 9.08 -34.36
CA PRO A 175 -7.01 9.41 -35.76
C PRO A 175 -8.36 9.27 -36.49
N THR A 176 -8.95 10.39 -36.87
CA THR A 176 -10.06 10.44 -37.81
C THR A 176 -9.49 10.22 -39.21
N SER A 177 -9.50 8.99 -39.68
CA SER A 177 -9.29 8.69 -41.10
C SER A 177 -10.55 9.09 -41.89
N SER A 178 -10.69 10.38 -42.17
CA SER A 178 -11.63 10.89 -43.17
C SER A 178 -10.86 11.22 -44.45
N THR A 179 -10.61 10.20 -45.26
CA THR A 179 -10.25 10.41 -46.67
C THR A 179 -11.49 10.10 -47.49
N SER A 180 -12.12 11.18 -47.95
CA SER A 180 -13.04 11.18 -49.07
C SER A 180 -12.37 10.60 -50.30
N ASN A 181 -12.95 9.56 -50.91
CA ASN A 181 -12.91 9.36 -52.36
C ASN A 181 -14.05 8.44 -52.83
N THR A 182 -14.61 8.84 -53.96
CA THR A 182 -15.86 8.39 -54.56
C THR A 182 -15.66 7.16 -55.47
N SER A 183 -16.64 6.24 -55.43
CA SER A 183 -17.12 5.28 -56.46
C SER A 183 -16.15 4.32 -57.16
N THR A 184 -16.42 3.00 -57.10
CA THR A 184 -17.02 2.16 -58.18
C THR A 184 -17.17 0.70 -57.68
N GLU A 185 -18.19 0.02 -58.18
CA GLU A 185 -18.80 -1.24 -57.72
C GLU A 185 -18.04 -2.56 -58.03
N VAL A 186 -18.52 -3.62 -57.35
CA VAL A 186 -18.71 -5.03 -57.78
C VAL A 186 -17.89 -6.11 -57.05
N SER A 187 -18.66 -7.12 -56.59
CA SER A 187 -18.38 -8.54 -56.32
C SER A 187 -18.15 -9.04 -54.89
N THR A 188 -19.27 -9.50 -54.32
CA THR A 188 -19.51 -10.86 -53.78
C THR A 188 -18.48 -11.58 -52.92
N GLN A 189 -19.00 -12.03 -51.77
CA GLN A 189 -18.64 -13.22 -50.99
C GLN A 189 -17.40 -13.12 -50.10
N ARG A 190 -17.65 -12.80 -48.83
CA ARG A 190 -17.21 -13.54 -47.62
C ARG A 190 -17.77 -12.81 -46.40
N ALA A 191 -19.07 -12.98 -46.20
CA ALA A 191 -19.67 -12.83 -44.89
C ALA A 191 -19.25 -14.04 -44.05
N ASP A 192 -19.11 -13.82 -42.74
CA ASP A 192 -18.90 -14.84 -41.71
C ASP A 192 -17.47 -15.34 -41.52
N GLU A 193 -16.55 -14.45 -41.12
CA GLU A 193 -15.34 -14.82 -40.35
C GLU A 193 -14.71 -13.58 -39.67
N GLN A 194 -15.56 -12.75 -39.05
CA GLN A 194 -15.11 -11.75 -38.07
C GLN A 194 -15.83 -12.00 -36.75
N GLU A 195 -15.60 -13.20 -36.21
CA GLU A 195 -15.83 -13.43 -34.79
C GLU A 195 -14.92 -12.51 -33.99
N GLN A 196 -15.58 -11.70 -33.17
CA GLN A 196 -15.03 -10.75 -32.24
C GLN A 196 -14.00 -11.43 -31.34
N LYS A 197 -12.71 -11.26 -31.63
CA LYS A 197 -11.65 -11.54 -30.67
C LYS A 197 -11.69 -10.46 -29.59
N GLN A 198 -12.65 -10.59 -28.65
CA GLN A 198 -12.56 -9.88 -27.38
C GLN A 198 -11.24 -10.31 -26.74
N GLU A 199 -10.23 -9.43 -26.77
CA GLU A 199 -9.05 -9.59 -25.94
C GLU A 199 -9.53 -9.74 -24.50
N GLN A 200 -9.43 -10.96 -23.99
CA GLN A 200 -9.87 -11.29 -22.65
C GLN A 200 -8.92 -10.61 -21.67
N VAL A 201 -9.29 -9.41 -21.25
CA VAL A 201 -8.52 -8.61 -20.29
C VAL A 201 -8.37 -9.45 -19.02
N SER A 202 -7.13 -9.84 -18.73
CA SER A 202 -6.80 -10.63 -17.53
C SER A 202 -7.28 -9.90 -16.28
N ALA A 203 -7.80 -10.65 -15.30
CA ALA A 203 -8.28 -10.08 -14.05
C ALA A 203 -7.14 -9.29 -13.34
N PRO A 204 -7.46 -8.16 -12.68
CA PRO A 204 -6.46 -7.33 -12.02
C PRO A 204 -5.75 -8.10 -10.90
N LEU A 205 -4.45 -7.81 -10.72
CA LEU A 205 -3.66 -8.38 -9.63
C LEU A 205 -3.97 -7.61 -8.34
N VAL A 206 -4.25 -8.33 -7.26
CA VAL A 206 -4.60 -7.75 -5.96
C VAL A 206 -3.68 -8.26 -4.87
N ARG A 207 -3.25 -7.37 -3.99
CA ARG A 207 -2.44 -7.68 -2.81
C ARG A 207 -3.10 -7.10 -1.57
N ILE A 208 -3.42 -7.94 -0.58
CA ILE A 208 -3.82 -7.48 0.75
C ILE A 208 -2.59 -7.40 1.65
N HIS A 209 -2.14 -6.17 1.86
CA HIS A 209 -0.96 -5.86 2.63
C HIS A 209 -1.35 -5.35 4.02
N SER A 210 -0.77 -5.94 5.07
CA SER A 210 -0.92 -5.42 6.43
C SER A 210 0.31 -4.59 6.73
N GLU A 211 0.10 -3.36 7.18
CA GLU A 211 1.16 -2.42 7.59
C GLU A 211 2.20 -3.11 8.47
N CYS A 212 3.46 -2.88 8.12
CA CYS A 212 4.64 -3.31 8.86
C CYS A 212 5.71 -2.22 8.76
N TYR A 213 5.59 -1.20 9.62
CA TYR A 213 6.47 -0.05 9.69
C TYR A 213 7.95 -0.44 9.73
N THR A 214 8.30 -1.42 10.55
CA THR A 214 9.69 -1.86 10.70
C THR A 214 10.26 -2.44 9.40
N GLY A 215 9.49 -3.22 8.66
CA GLY A 215 9.94 -3.85 7.41
C GLY A 215 9.91 -2.90 6.21
N GLU A 216 8.91 -2.02 6.17
CA GLU A 216 8.65 -1.14 5.02
C GLU A 216 9.40 0.19 5.10
N THR A 217 9.60 0.73 6.30
CA THR A 217 10.17 2.06 6.49
C THR A 217 11.52 2.02 7.21
N ALA A 218 11.72 1.09 8.14
CA ALA A 218 12.94 1.01 8.95
C ALA A 218 13.94 -0.05 8.47
N TRP A 219 13.78 -0.59 7.25
CA TRP A 219 14.68 -1.56 6.63
C TRP A 219 14.99 -2.79 7.50
N SER A 220 14.03 -3.23 8.31
CA SER A 220 14.24 -4.35 9.23
C SER A 220 14.51 -5.65 8.50
N ALA A 221 15.60 -6.33 8.89
CA ALA A 221 15.91 -7.68 8.44
C ALA A 221 15.18 -8.78 9.23
N ARG A 222 14.23 -8.45 10.11
CA ARG A 222 13.46 -9.45 10.89
C ARG A 222 12.29 -10.06 10.11
N CYS A 223 11.87 -9.43 9.02
CA CYS A 223 10.73 -9.86 8.22
C CYS A 223 10.88 -9.44 6.75
N ASP A 224 10.13 -10.10 5.87
CA ASP A 224 10.11 -9.83 4.42
C ASP A 224 9.03 -8.82 4.00
N CYS A 225 8.37 -8.13 4.94
CA CYS A 225 7.20 -7.29 4.62
C CYS A 225 7.50 -6.16 3.62
N GLY A 226 8.67 -5.52 3.72
CA GLY A 226 9.10 -4.47 2.78
C GLY A 226 9.28 -5.03 1.37
N GLU A 227 10.02 -6.13 1.22
CA GLU A 227 10.23 -6.79 -0.07
C GLU A 227 8.92 -7.26 -0.71
N GLN A 228 7.97 -7.74 0.10
CA GLN A 228 6.67 -8.15 -0.40
C GLN A 228 5.85 -6.97 -0.92
N LEU A 229 5.95 -5.79 -0.29
CA LEU A 229 5.29 -4.57 -0.76
C LEU A 229 5.92 -4.10 -2.08
N ASP A 230 7.24 -4.05 -2.15
CA ASP A 230 7.99 -3.64 -3.33
C ASP A 230 7.75 -4.57 -4.51
N GLU A 231 7.77 -5.89 -4.31
CA GLU A 231 7.52 -6.86 -5.36
C GLU A 231 6.07 -6.78 -5.87
N ALA A 232 5.09 -6.57 -4.99
CA ALA A 232 3.71 -6.35 -5.41
C ALA A 232 3.58 -5.10 -6.29
N ALA A 233 4.18 -3.98 -5.87
CA ALA A 233 4.18 -2.74 -6.63
C ALA A 233 4.89 -2.92 -7.98
N ARG A 234 6.04 -3.62 -8.00
CA ARG A 234 6.79 -3.93 -9.23
C ARG A 234 5.95 -4.73 -10.21
N LEU A 235 5.33 -5.83 -9.75
CA LEU A 235 4.50 -6.70 -10.60
C LEU A 235 3.32 -5.95 -11.21
N MET A 236 2.65 -5.10 -10.42
CA MET A 236 1.51 -4.31 -10.89
C MET A 236 1.90 -3.14 -11.81
N SER A 237 3.18 -2.74 -11.79
CA SER A 237 3.72 -1.66 -12.62
C SER A 237 4.27 -2.15 -13.97
N LEU A 238 4.27 -3.46 -14.23
CA LEU A 238 4.78 -4.01 -15.50
C LEU A 238 3.88 -3.59 -16.68
N PRO A 239 4.45 -3.22 -17.85
CA PRO A 239 3.69 -2.76 -19.01
C PRO A 239 2.60 -3.74 -19.49
N GLU A 240 2.86 -5.04 -19.37
CA GLU A 240 1.96 -6.13 -19.75
C GLU A 240 0.87 -6.43 -18.69
N CYS A 241 0.94 -5.83 -17.50
CA CYS A 241 -0.05 -6.04 -16.46
C CYS A 241 -1.28 -5.16 -16.70
N PRO A 242 -2.52 -5.67 -16.56
CA PRO A 242 -3.76 -4.90 -16.70
C PRO A 242 -3.98 -3.85 -15.59
N GLY A 243 -2.93 -3.52 -14.81
CA GLY A 243 -3.01 -2.80 -13.54
C GLY A 243 -3.27 -3.72 -12.35
N GLY A 244 -3.49 -3.12 -11.18
CA GLY A 244 -3.67 -3.86 -9.95
C GLY A 244 -3.90 -2.98 -8.73
N VAL A 245 -4.18 -3.60 -7.59
CA VAL A 245 -4.44 -2.90 -6.33
C VAL A 245 -3.68 -3.55 -5.19
N ILE A 246 -2.96 -2.72 -4.44
CA ILE A 246 -2.49 -3.08 -3.10
C ILE A 246 -3.44 -2.42 -2.10
N VAL A 247 -4.25 -3.24 -1.42
CA VAL A 247 -5.03 -2.80 -0.28
C VAL A 247 -4.11 -2.79 0.93
N TYR A 248 -3.75 -1.61 1.38
CA TYR A 248 -2.84 -1.37 2.49
C TYR A 248 -3.65 -1.10 3.76
N LEU A 249 -3.73 -2.13 4.59
CA LEU A 249 -4.48 -2.09 5.85
C LEU A 249 -3.57 -1.68 7.01
N ARG A 250 -3.92 -0.60 7.71
CA ARG A 250 -3.20 -0.07 8.88
C ARG A 250 -3.42 -0.86 10.16
N GLN A 251 -3.06 -2.14 10.09
CA GLN A 251 -3.21 -3.13 11.16
C GLN A 251 -1.85 -3.71 11.57
N GLU A 252 -0.95 -2.81 11.98
CA GLU A 252 0.39 -3.13 12.46
C GLU A 252 0.39 -4.24 13.53
N GLY A 253 1.44 -5.07 13.52
CA GLY A 253 1.66 -6.11 14.53
C GLY A 253 0.60 -7.21 14.52
N ARG A 254 -0.07 -7.46 13.39
CA ARG A 254 -1.25 -8.36 13.34
C ARG A 254 -2.42 -7.84 14.19
N GLY A 255 -2.58 -6.52 14.25
CA GLY A 255 -3.67 -5.85 14.95
C GLY A 255 -3.36 -5.41 16.38
N ILE A 256 -2.21 -5.81 16.96
CA ILE A 256 -1.82 -5.39 18.32
C ILE A 256 -1.16 -3.99 18.35
N GLY A 257 -0.74 -3.48 17.20
CA GLY A 257 -0.07 -2.17 17.08
C GLY A 257 1.46 -2.21 17.23
N LEU A 258 2.10 -1.08 16.88
CA LEU A 258 3.56 -0.98 16.80
C LEU A 258 4.23 -1.14 18.17
N GLY A 259 3.73 -0.46 19.20
CA GLY A 259 4.34 -0.50 20.54
C GLY A 259 4.41 -1.90 21.12
N GLU A 260 3.32 -2.66 20.99
CA GLU A 260 3.26 -4.06 21.45
C GLU A 260 4.13 -5.00 20.60
N LYS A 261 4.21 -4.76 19.29
CA LYS A 261 5.15 -5.47 18.42
C LYS A 261 6.61 -5.26 18.84
N LEU A 262 7.00 -4.03 19.19
CA LEU A 262 8.36 -3.74 19.66
C LEU A 262 8.65 -4.40 21.02
N LYS A 263 7.67 -4.48 21.92
CA LYS A 263 7.81 -5.27 23.16
C LYS A 263 8.01 -6.75 22.86
N ALA A 264 7.26 -7.31 21.90
CA ALA A 264 7.42 -8.70 21.50
C ALA A 264 8.81 -8.96 20.90
N TYR A 265 9.38 -8.00 20.16
CA TYR A 265 10.76 -8.06 19.68
C TYR A 265 11.77 -8.10 20.82
N ASN A 266 11.62 -7.26 21.85
CA ASN A 266 12.51 -7.30 23.01
C ASN A 266 12.45 -8.66 23.73
N LEU A 267 11.26 -9.26 23.85
CA LEU A 267 11.12 -10.60 24.43
C LEU A 267 11.79 -11.69 23.58
N GLN A 268 11.73 -11.55 22.26
CA GLN A 268 12.44 -12.46 21.35
C GLN A 268 13.95 -12.33 21.46
N ASP A 269 14.46 -11.11 21.60
CA ASP A 269 15.90 -10.85 21.80
C ASP A 269 16.38 -11.38 23.16
N LEU A 270 15.47 -11.53 24.13
CA LEU A 270 15.72 -12.21 25.41
C LEU A 270 15.62 -13.74 25.32
N GLY A 271 15.37 -14.30 24.13
CA GLY A 271 15.38 -15.74 23.86
C GLY A 271 14.00 -16.40 23.81
N ASN A 272 12.90 -15.65 23.96
CA ASN A 272 11.54 -16.22 23.84
C ASN A 272 11.20 -16.48 22.38
N ASP A 273 10.49 -17.57 22.09
CA ASP A 273 9.97 -17.77 20.74
C ASP A 273 8.81 -16.79 20.43
N THR A 274 8.39 -16.70 19.15
CA THR A 274 7.32 -15.77 18.74
C THR A 274 5.99 -16.05 19.44
N VAL A 275 5.70 -17.30 19.80
CA VAL A 275 4.46 -17.68 20.48
C VAL A 275 4.54 -17.31 21.96
N GLU A 276 5.64 -17.64 22.63
CA GLU A 276 5.93 -17.29 24.02
C GLU A 276 5.89 -15.79 24.26
N ALA A 277 6.52 -15.01 23.37
CA ALA A 277 6.50 -13.55 23.45
C ALA A 277 5.07 -12.98 23.40
N ASN A 278 4.20 -13.54 22.53
CA ASN A 278 2.80 -13.11 22.45
C ASN A 278 1.98 -13.57 23.67
N LEU A 279 2.24 -14.78 24.19
CA LEU A 279 1.58 -15.28 25.41
C LEU A 279 1.93 -14.44 26.63
N LEU A 280 3.21 -14.06 26.79
CA LEU A 280 3.67 -13.18 27.87
C LEU A 280 2.98 -11.82 27.84
N LEU A 281 2.74 -11.29 26.63
CA LEU A 281 2.03 -10.03 26.42
C LEU A 281 0.50 -10.18 26.40
N ARG A 282 -0.02 -11.41 26.52
CA ARG A 282 -1.45 -11.76 26.47
C ARG A 282 -2.14 -11.36 25.16
N HIS A 283 -1.39 -11.40 24.06
CA HIS A 283 -1.88 -11.07 22.73
C HIS A 283 -2.48 -12.29 22.04
N PRO A 284 -3.55 -12.13 21.23
CA PRO A 284 -3.99 -13.18 20.32
C PRO A 284 -2.93 -13.43 19.24
N ALA A 285 -2.87 -14.65 18.71
CA ALA A 285 -1.93 -14.99 17.63
C ALA A 285 -2.15 -14.17 16.35
N ASP A 286 -3.41 -13.80 16.07
CA ASP A 286 -3.79 -12.91 14.98
C ASP A 286 -5.11 -12.19 15.34
N ALA A 287 -5.10 -10.86 15.44
CA ALA A 287 -6.30 -10.06 15.71
C ALA A 287 -6.87 -9.41 14.43
N ARG A 288 -6.32 -9.74 13.26
CA ARG A 288 -6.70 -9.07 12.01
C ARG A 288 -8.07 -9.50 11.51
N SER A 289 -8.76 -8.55 10.89
CA SER A 289 -9.93 -8.81 10.06
C SER A 289 -9.65 -8.34 8.64
N TYR A 290 -10.11 -9.11 7.66
CA TYR A 290 -9.96 -8.80 6.23
C TYR A 290 -11.25 -8.30 5.58
N GLY A 291 -12.36 -8.21 6.33
CA GLY A 291 -13.63 -7.70 5.78
C GLY A 291 -13.51 -6.27 5.27
N LEU A 292 -12.65 -5.44 5.89
CA LEU A 292 -12.36 -4.09 5.39
C LEU A 292 -11.70 -4.12 4.00
N ALA A 293 -10.79 -5.07 3.76
CA ALA A 293 -10.19 -5.26 2.45
C ALA A 293 -11.23 -5.68 1.41
N THR A 294 -12.13 -6.62 1.74
CA THR A 294 -13.22 -7.01 0.85
C THR A 294 -14.11 -5.81 0.51
N ALA A 295 -14.51 -5.02 1.51
CA ALA A 295 -15.32 -3.82 1.29
C ALA A 295 -14.64 -2.79 0.38
N MET A 296 -13.34 -2.52 0.58
CA MET A 296 -12.56 -1.63 -0.27
C MET A 296 -12.47 -2.13 -1.72
N LEU A 297 -12.28 -3.44 -1.92
CA LEU A 297 -12.26 -4.05 -3.26
C LEU A 297 -13.61 -3.90 -3.98
N LEU A 298 -14.71 -4.11 -3.27
CA LEU A 298 -16.06 -3.91 -3.82
C LEU A 298 -16.29 -2.46 -4.24
N ASP A 299 -15.84 -1.50 -3.42
CA ASP A 299 -15.92 -0.09 -3.75
C ASP A 299 -15.08 0.27 -4.99
N LEU A 300 -13.92 -0.38 -5.18
CA LEU A 300 -13.08 -0.26 -6.38
C LEU A 300 -13.63 -1.04 -7.61
N GLY A 301 -14.82 -1.62 -7.50
CA GLY A 301 -15.46 -2.35 -8.59
C GLY A 301 -14.93 -3.76 -8.82
N MET A 302 -14.17 -4.34 -7.88
CA MET A 302 -13.58 -5.69 -7.99
C MET A 302 -14.49 -6.80 -7.45
N GLY A 303 -15.80 -6.58 -7.42
CA GLY A 303 -16.78 -7.58 -7.01
C GLY A 303 -17.30 -8.44 -8.17
N GLY A 304 -18.01 -9.51 -7.83
CA GLY A 304 -18.74 -10.34 -8.80
C GLY A 304 -17.86 -11.21 -9.71
N GLU A 305 -18.34 -11.48 -10.92
CA GLU A 305 -17.80 -12.50 -11.85
C GLU A 305 -16.48 -12.12 -12.53
N GLN A 306 -16.12 -10.82 -12.54
CA GLN A 306 -14.84 -10.39 -13.12
C GLN A 306 -13.66 -10.99 -12.34
N GLY A 307 -13.82 -11.12 -11.02
CA GLY A 307 -12.86 -11.71 -10.10
C GLY A 307 -11.50 -11.01 -10.06
N ILE A 308 -10.63 -11.54 -9.22
CA ILE A 308 -9.28 -11.01 -8.98
C ILE A 308 -8.24 -12.12 -9.05
N ARG A 309 -6.99 -11.74 -9.31
CA ARG A 309 -5.83 -12.60 -9.07
C ARG A 309 -5.19 -12.17 -7.75
N LEU A 310 -5.21 -13.02 -6.74
CA LEU A 310 -4.78 -12.66 -5.39
C LEU A 310 -3.33 -13.07 -5.13
N LEU A 311 -2.45 -12.08 -4.88
CA LEU A 311 -1.04 -12.28 -4.58
C LEU A 311 -0.83 -12.60 -3.09
N THR A 312 -0.87 -13.89 -2.74
CA THR A 312 -0.79 -14.38 -1.36
C THR A 312 -0.24 -15.80 -1.27
N ASN A 313 0.52 -16.06 -0.19
CA ASN A 313 0.90 -17.41 0.25
C ASN A 313 -0.01 -17.92 1.38
N ASN A 314 -0.84 -17.06 1.97
CA ASN A 314 -1.70 -17.45 3.06
C ASN A 314 -3.06 -17.93 2.49
N PRO A 315 -3.42 -19.22 2.62
CA PRO A 315 -4.72 -19.75 2.18
C PRO A 315 -5.89 -19.10 2.94
N ASP A 316 -5.72 -18.74 4.21
CA ASP A 316 -6.78 -18.10 4.99
C ASP A 316 -7.08 -16.69 4.48
N LYS A 317 -6.10 -15.99 3.91
CA LYS A 317 -6.35 -14.71 3.24
C LYS A 317 -7.23 -14.88 2.01
N VAL A 318 -7.14 -16.01 1.30
CA VAL A 318 -7.99 -16.27 0.13
C VAL A 318 -9.45 -16.31 0.59
N ARG A 319 -9.75 -17.18 1.55
CA ARG A 319 -11.11 -17.33 2.10
C ARG A 319 -11.64 -16.03 2.71
N ALA A 320 -10.79 -15.31 3.43
CA ALA A 320 -11.21 -14.08 4.11
C ALA A 320 -11.48 -12.91 3.14
N VAL A 321 -10.76 -12.84 2.01
CA VAL A 321 -10.97 -11.81 0.99
C VAL A 321 -12.23 -12.05 0.18
N GLU A 322 -12.58 -13.31 -0.09
CA GLU A 322 -13.83 -13.63 -0.81
C GLU A 322 -15.06 -13.08 -0.07
N GLY A 323 -14.98 -12.96 1.25
CA GLY A 323 -16.05 -12.45 2.11
C GLY A 323 -17.08 -13.52 2.46
N PRO A 324 -18.02 -13.20 3.37
CA PRO A 324 -18.98 -14.18 3.88
C PRO A 324 -19.93 -14.73 2.80
N ASN A 325 -20.24 -13.93 1.77
CA ASN A 325 -21.16 -14.33 0.69
C ASN A 325 -20.47 -14.40 -0.68
N ARG A 326 -19.13 -14.53 -0.71
CA ARG A 326 -18.33 -14.51 -1.96
C ARG A 326 -18.53 -13.24 -2.77
N GLU A 327 -18.52 -12.10 -2.09
CA GLU A 327 -18.65 -10.78 -2.70
C GLU A 327 -17.51 -10.50 -3.70
N VAL A 328 -16.31 -11.06 -3.43
CA VAL A 328 -15.14 -11.01 -4.32
C VAL A 328 -14.78 -12.43 -4.75
N THR A 329 -14.61 -12.66 -6.05
CA THR A 329 -14.22 -13.97 -6.59
C THR A 329 -12.71 -14.04 -6.81
N VAL A 330 -11.99 -14.94 -6.13
CA VAL A 330 -10.57 -15.17 -6.40
C VAL A 330 -10.43 -16.19 -7.52
N LYS A 331 -10.09 -15.74 -8.74
CA LYS A 331 -9.92 -16.61 -9.92
C LYS A 331 -8.62 -17.38 -9.91
N GLU A 332 -7.58 -16.74 -9.38
CA GLU A 332 -6.23 -17.28 -9.35
C GLU A 332 -5.54 -16.82 -8.08
N ARG A 333 -4.86 -17.72 -7.41
CA ARG A 333 -3.87 -17.37 -6.39
C ARG A 333 -2.51 -17.26 -7.07
N VAL A 334 -1.88 -16.10 -6.94
CA VAL A 334 -0.50 -15.87 -7.38
C VAL A 334 0.42 -15.98 -6.17
N ALA A 335 1.47 -16.80 -6.26
CA ALA A 335 2.41 -16.99 -5.17
C ALA A 335 3.30 -15.75 -4.97
N MET A 336 3.47 -15.35 -3.71
CA MET A 336 4.41 -14.31 -3.27
C MET A 336 5.70 -14.98 -2.78
N VAL A 337 6.52 -15.49 -3.69
CA VAL A 337 7.76 -16.17 -3.31
C VAL A 337 8.81 -15.14 -2.83
N PRO A 338 9.44 -15.34 -1.66
CA PRO A 338 10.52 -14.49 -1.15
C PRO A 338 11.62 -14.24 -2.19
N LEU A 339 12.13 -13.01 -2.24
CA LEU A 339 13.10 -12.62 -3.26
C LEU A 339 14.43 -13.36 -3.13
N ALA A 340 14.85 -13.63 -1.89
CA ALA A 340 15.97 -14.49 -1.55
C ALA A 340 15.89 -15.85 -2.27
N TRP A 341 14.71 -16.46 -2.33
CA TRP A 341 14.55 -17.77 -2.96
C TRP A 341 14.45 -17.68 -4.48
N LYS A 342 13.69 -16.71 -5.00
CA LYS A 342 13.58 -16.47 -6.46
C LYS A 342 14.94 -16.22 -7.11
N SER A 343 15.85 -15.57 -6.40
CA SER A 343 17.17 -15.19 -6.92
C SER A 343 18.28 -16.20 -6.62
N GLY A 344 17.98 -17.32 -5.96
CA GLY A 344 18.99 -18.26 -5.48
C GLY A 344 19.98 -17.63 -4.49
N GLY A 345 19.50 -16.71 -3.65
CA GLY A 345 20.28 -16.01 -2.62
C GLY A 345 21.12 -14.83 -3.13
N LYS A 346 20.98 -14.44 -4.40
CA LYS A 346 21.73 -13.30 -4.97
C LYS A 346 21.16 -11.95 -4.59
N ARG A 347 19.86 -11.90 -4.28
CA ARG A 347 19.11 -10.70 -3.96
C ARG A 347 18.17 -10.98 -2.79
N GLY A 348 17.94 -9.94 -2.01
CA GLY A 348 16.93 -9.91 -0.97
C GLY A 348 17.53 -9.93 0.43
N ILE A 349 16.66 -10.00 1.44
CA ILE A 349 17.08 -9.96 2.84
C ILE A 349 17.62 -11.32 3.27
N HIS A 350 18.82 -11.31 3.87
CA HIS A 350 19.48 -12.46 4.44
C HIS A 350 19.82 -12.18 5.90
N SER A 351 19.26 -12.98 6.81
CA SER A 351 19.49 -12.90 8.25
C SER A 351 19.01 -14.19 8.93
N GLU A 352 19.49 -14.47 10.14
CA GLU A 352 18.98 -15.62 10.91
C GLU A 352 17.52 -15.38 11.35
N GLU A 353 17.17 -14.12 11.63
CA GLU A 353 15.86 -13.69 12.08
C GLU A 353 14.79 -13.92 11.00
N ILE A 354 15.08 -13.60 9.72
CA ILE A 354 14.12 -13.80 8.63
C ILE A 354 13.91 -15.28 8.34
N GLU A 355 14.95 -16.11 8.45
CA GLU A 355 14.84 -17.56 8.28
C GLU A 355 13.95 -18.18 9.36
N GLY A 356 14.13 -17.80 10.63
CA GLY A 356 13.28 -18.23 11.73
C GLY A 356 11.82 -17.78 11.55
N TYR A 357 11.62 -16.55 11.07
CA TYR A 357 10.30 -16.00 10.76
C TYR A 357 9.60 -16.74 9.61
N LEU A 358 10.28 -17.00 8.50
CA LEU A 358 9.74 -17.73 7.36
C LEU A 358 9.43 -19.18 7.73
N ARG A 359 10.31 -19.86 8.48
CA ARG A 359 10.07 -21.20 9.01
C ARG A 359 8.81 -21.26 9.85
N THR A 360 8.58 -20.25 10.70
CA THR A 360 7.37 -20.15 11.52
C THR A 360 6.11 -19.98 10.68
N LYS A 361 6.15 -19.13 9.63
CA LYS A 361 5.01 -18.96 8.70
C LYS A 361 4.64 -20.26 7.98
N ILE A 362 5.62 -21.04 7.56
CA ILE A 362 5.39 -22.30 6.85
C ILE A 362 4.89 -23.36 7.83
N GLY A 363 5.67 -23.63 8.88
CA GLY A 363 5.43 -24.76 9.78
C GLY A 363 4.25 -24.58 10.72
N LYS A 364 4.03 -23.36 11.25
CA LYS A 364 2.96 -23.09 12.23
C LYS A 364 1.72 -22.41 11.64
N MET A 365 1.82 -21.78 10.46
CA MET A 365 0.74 -20.97 9.86
C MET A 365 0.32 -21.41 8.45
N GLY A 366 0.73 -22.60 8.00
CA GLY A 366 0.22 -23.24 6.79
C GLY A 366 0.38 -22.45 5.49
N HIS A 367 1.41 -21.60 5.37
CA HIS A 367 1.62 -20.81 4.16
C HIS A 367 2.05 -21.72 2.99
N MET A 368 1.37 -21.57 1.85
CA MET A 368 1.67 -22.25 0.59
C MET A 368 2.70 -21.44 -0.19
N LEU A 369 3.85 -22.05 -0.50
CA LEU A 369 4.96 -21.38 -1.18
C LEU A 369 5.08 -21.77 -2.67
N GLU A 370 4.30 -22.74 -3.10
CA GLU A 370 4.17 -23.19 -4.49
C GLU A 370 3.02 -22.49 -5.20
#